data_AF-A0A7V8SYP7-F1
#
_entry.id   AF-A0A7V8SYP7-F1
#
_cell.length_a   1.000
_cell.length_b   1.000
_cell.length_c   1.000
_cell.angle_alpha   90.00
_cell.angle_beta   90.00
_cell.angle_gamma   90.00
#
_symmetry.space_group_name_H-M   'P 1'
#
loop_
_entity.id
_entity.type
_entity.pdbx_description
1 polymer ?
#
loop_
_entity_poly.entity_id
_entity_poly.type
_entity_poly.pdbx_seq_one_letter_code
_entity_poly.pdbx_strand_id
1 'polypeptide(L)'
;MKAKASFLGFLSSRRRRIFFNATWILAFALLTPFAHAQSTGGRIRGTITDPSGGAVVGASVTLINEATHATRDVQTGANGEYIFLEVPVGSYEIDVSSQGFKKYARKGIPLDLNEVVSVDVVLQIGGSTDVVEVTGAPPVIDTSSTQLGAIVNERSSTQLPLNQRDVFQLLQLQPGVQSQIGNNLFYGSDKPGVVTVNGGRGRSNNYSVNGGDSNDLFANLPAVQPSPDSVEEFRVISNTFDAEYGRNSGSVINVVTKSGTNDLHGSVYEFLRNDVLNAHGFTFQPTPKPPFKQNQFGGTLGGPLKKDKTFLF
;
A
#
# COMPACT_ATOMS: atom_id res chain seq x y z
N MET A 1 -33.46 -2.05 61.92
CA MET A 1 -32.01 -2.27 61.71
C MET A 1 -31.80 -3.52 60.84
N LYS A 2 -31.98 -3.45 59.50
CA LYS A 2 -31.64 -4.55 58.54
C LYS A 2 -31.75 -4.22 57.03
N ALA A 3 -31.75 -2.95 56.59
CA ALA A 3 -31.97 -2.60 55.17
C ALA A 3 -30.84 -1.82 54.45
N LYS A 4 -29.76 -1.39 55.15
CA LYS A 4 -28.66 -0.62 54.54
C LYS A 4 -27.45 -1.44 54.08
N ALA A 5 -27.36 -2.73 54.42
CA ALA A 5 -26.19 -3.56 54.11
C ALA A 5 -26.22 -4.22 52.71
N SER A 6 -27.36 -4.23 52.02
CA SER A 6 -27.51 -4.94 50.73
C SER A 6 -27.05 -4.14 49.50
N PHE A 7 -27.11 -2.80 49.56
CA PHE A 7 -26.85 -1.96 48.38
C PHE A 7 -25.35 -1.77 48.07
N LEU A 8 -24.47 -1.74 49.10
CA LEU A 8 -23.03 -1.60 48.92
C LEU A 8 -22.34 -2.87 48.37
N GLY A 9 -22.90 -4.06 48.63
CA GLY A 9 -22.39 -5.32 48.08
C GLY A 9 -22.65 -5.49 46.58
N PHE A 10 -23.67 -4.82 46.05
CA PHE A 10 -24.07 -4.93 44.64
C PHE A 10 -23.22 -4.05 43.71
N LEU A 11 -22.78 -2.87 44.18
CA LEU A 11 -21.86 -2.00 43.43
C LEU A 11 -20.41 -2.53 43.40
N SER A 12 -19.96 -3.22 44.46
CA SER A 12 -18.61 -3.81 44.50
C SER A 12 -18.47 -5.03 43.58
N SER A 13 -19.53 -5.82 43.41
CA SER A 13 -19.54 -6.97 42.51
C SER A 13 -19.58 -6.58 41.03
N ARG A 14 -20.32 -5.52 40.65
CA ARG A 14 -20.30 -4.97 39.28
C ARG A 14 -18.94 -4.39 38.90
N ARG A 15 -18.30 -3.62 39.78
CA ARG A 15 -16.94 -3.10 39.53
C ARG A 15 -15.92 -4.23 39.39
N ARG A 16 -15.97 -5.25 40.26
CA ARG A 16 -15.10 -6.44 40.13
C ARG A 16 -15.32 -7.20 38.83
N ARG A 17 -16.57 -7.32 38.35
CA ARG A 17 -16.86 -7.93 37.03
C ARG A 17 -16.35 -7.11 35.86
N ILE A 18 -16.43 -5.78 35.91
CA ILE A 18 -15.88 -4.89 34.88
C ILE A 18 -14.35 -4.99 34.84
N PHE A 19 -13.69 -4.95 36.01
CA PHE A 19 -12.23 -5.13 36.07
C PHE A 19 -11.81 -6.52 35.62
N PHE A 20 -12.52 -7.57 36.03
CA PHE A 20 -12.25 -8.94 35.58
C PHE A 20 -12.41 -9.06 34.05
N ASN A 21 -13.52 -8.55 33.49
CA ASN A 21 -13.74 -8.55 32.04
C ASN A 21 -12.67 -7.73 31.30
N ALA A 22 -12.26 -6.57 31.83
CA ALA A 22 -11.20 -5.75 31.25
C ALA A 22 -9.84 -6.48 31.28
N THR A 23 -9.52 -7.18 32.36
CA THR A 23 -8.30 -8.00 32.46
C THR A 23 -8.34 -9.17 31.48
N TRP A 24 -9.49 -9.84 31.30
CA TRP A 24 -9.63 -10.91 30.32
C TRP A 24 -9.53 -10.41 28.88
N ILE A 25 -10.12 -9.24 28.55
CA ILE A 25 -9.97 -8.61 27.24
C ILE A 25 -8.52 -8.23 26.98
N LEU A 26 -7.82 -7.65 27.97
CA LEU A 26 -6.42 -7.28 27.86
C LEU A 26 -5.52 -8.53 27.71
N ALA A 27 -5.79 -9.60 28.46
CA ALA A 27 -5.09 -10.86 28.36
C ALA A 27 -5.32 -11.54 27.01
N PHE A 28 -6.54 -11.48 26.46
CA PHE A 28 -6.83 -12.00 25.12
C PHE A 28 -6.14 -11.17 24.02
N ALA A 29 -6.05 -9.85 24.19
CA ALA A 29 -5.31 -8.96 23.28
C ALA A 29 -3.78 -9.17 23.34
N LEU A 30 -3.25 -9.66 24.47
CA LEU A 30 -1.84 -9.99 24.63
C LEU A 30 -1.49 -11.42 24.15
N LEU A 31 -2.49 -12.29 23.99
CA LEU A 31 -2.34 -13.69 23.58
C LEU A 31 -2.58 -13.92 22.09
N THR A 32 -2.96 -12.90 21.33
CA THR A 32 -3.03 -13.03 19.86
C THR A 32 -1.61 -13.20 19.33
N PRO A 33 -1.26 -14.32 18.68
CA PRO A 33 0.01 -14.43 17.98
C PRO A 33 0.11 -13.30 16.96
N PHE A 34 1.31 -12.78 16.74
CA PHE A 34 1.58 -11.86 15.63
C PHE A 34 1.22 -12.61 14.34
N ALA A 35 0.00 -12.39 13.85
CA ALA A 35 -0.37 -12.83 12.52
C ALA A 35 0.47 -11.99 11.56
N HIS A 36 1.33 -12.65 10.79
CA HIS A 36 1.89 -12.03 9.60
C HIS A 36 0.70 -11.73 8.69
N ALA A 37 0.29 -10.46 8.65
CA ALA A 37 -0.66 -10.01 7.66
C ALA A 37 -0.05 -10.30 6.29
N GLN A 38 -0.83 -10.92 5.41
CA GLN A 38 -0.45 -11.04 4.01
C GLN A 38 -0.42 -9.62 3.45
N SER A 39 0.80 -9.11 3.24
CA SER A 39 1.00 -7.75 2.77
C SER A 39 1.12 -7.77 1.25
N THR A 40 0.35 -6.89 0.61
CA THR A 40 0.57 -6.58 -0.82
C THR A 40 1.88 -5.81 -0.91
N GLY A 41 2.93 -6.50 -1.32
CA GLY A 41 4.25 -5.93 -1.55
C GLY A 41 4.80 -6.33 -2.92
N GLY A 42 5.92 -5.73 -3.28
CA GLY A 42 6.73 -6.19 -4.40
C GLY A 42 7.68 -7.31 -4.00
N ARG A 43 8.48 -7.75 -4.96
CA ARG A 43 9.54 -8.74 -4.76
C ARG A 43 10.83 -8.18 -5.35
N ILE A 44 11.94 -8.33 -4.63
CA ILE A 44 13.26 -8.00 -5.15
C ILE A 44 14.05 -9.30 -5.24
N ARG A 45 14.55 -9.62 -6.44
CA ARG A 45 15.33 -10.82 -6.69
C ARG A 45 16.56 -10.50 -7.52
N GLY A 46 17.48 -11.43 -7.61
CA GLY A 46 18.63 -11.28 -8.48
C GLY A 46 19.58 -12.45 -8.37
N THR A 47 20.66 -12.37 -9.14
CA THR A 47 21.77 -13.31 -9.10
C THR A 47 23.06 -12.58 -8.80
N ILE A 48 23.92 -13.21 -8.00
CA ILE A 48 25.24 -12.69 -7.64
C ILE A 48 26.29 -13.56 -8.32
N THR A 49 27.10 -12.91 -9.13
CA THR A 49 28.17 -13.54 -9.92
C THR A 49 29.53 -12.92 -9.64
N ASP A 50 30.59 -13.68 -9.91
CA ASP A 50 31.97 -13.18 -9.92
C ASP A 50 32.34 -12.60 -11.31
N PRO A 51 33.52 -11.98 -11.49
CA PRO A 51 33.92 -11.39 -12.77
C PRO A 51 34.12 -12.42 -13.91
N SER A 52 34.21 -13.71 -13.58
CA SER A 52 34.26 -14.81 -14.56
C SER A 52 32.88 -15.33 -14.96
N GLY A 53 31.81 -14.82 -14.34
CA GLY A 53 30.43 -15.26 -14.53
C GLY A 53 30.04 -16.47 -13.66
N GLY A 54 30.89 -16.86 -12.71
CA GLY A 54 30.59 -17.92 -11.75
C GLY A 54 29.61 -17.46 -10.68
N ALA A 55 28.69 -18.32 -10.26
CA ALA A 55 27.74 -18.02 -9.19
C ALA A 55 28.44 -17.92 -7.82
N VAL A 56 28.14 -16.87 -7.06
CA VAL A 56 28.67 -16.70 -5.70
C VAL A 56 27.66 -17.26 -4.70
N VAL A 57 27.99 -18.41 -4.11
CA VAL A 57 27.15 -19.12 -3.13
C VAL A 57 27.43 -18.62 -1.72
N GLY A 58 26.38 -18.44 -0.91
CA GLY A 58 26.49 -18.01 0.49
C GLY A 58 26.93 -16.55 0.65
N ALA A 59 26.70 -15.70 -0.36
CA ALA A 59 26.86 -14.26 -0.21
C ALA A 59 25.70 -13.70 0.63
N SER A 60 26.04 -12.83 1.58
CA SER A 60 25.07 -12.14 2.43
C SER A 60 24.52 -10.93 1.70
N VAL A 61 23.21 -10.92 1.49
CA VAL A 61 22.46 -9.84 0.86
C VAL A 61 21.58 -9.19 1.90
N THR A 62 21.81 -7.89 2.13
CA THR A 62 21.04 -7.06 3.05
C THR A 62 20.25 -6.05 2.24
N LEU A 63 18.92 -6.12 2.34
CA LEU A 63 18.01 -5.12 1.78
C LEU A 63 17.66 -4.10 2.86
N ILE A 64 17.87 -2.82 2.57
CA ILE A 64 17.67 -1.71 3.51
C ILE A 64 16.61 -0.78 2.93
N ASN A 65 15.52 -0.52 3.66
CA ASN A 65 14.56 0.50 3.27
C ASN A 65 15.13 1.89 3.61
N GLU A 66 15.24 2.78 2.62
CA GLU A 66 15.91 4.08 2.79
C GLU A 66 15.12 5.05 3.69
N ALA A 67 13.79 4.90 3.79
CA ALA A 67 12.94 5.78 4.59
C ALA A 67 12.81 5.36 6.07
N THR A 68 12.97 4.06 6.36
CA THR A 68 12.75 3.48 7.70
C THR A 68 14.02 2.85 8.29
N HIS A 69 15.07 2.67 7.49
CA HIS A 69 16.27 1.89 7.81
C HIS A 69 15.99 0.45 8.27
N ALA A 70 14.80 -0.07 8.00
CA ALA A 70 14.49 -1.47 8.27
C ALA A 70 15.31 -2.36 7.33
N THR A 71 15.95 -3.39 7.90
CA THR A 71 16.80 -4.31 7.14
C THR A 71 16.17 -5.69 7.04
N ARG A 72 16.44 -6.38 5.92
CA ARG A 72 16.12 -7.79 5.71
C ARG A 72 17.34 -8.48 5.13
N ASP A 73 17.73 -9.61 5.71
CA ASP A 73 18.91 -10.35 5.30
C ASP A 73 18.51 -11.69 4.66
N VAL A 74 19.15 -12.01 3.54
CA VAL A 74 19.04 -13.29 2.83
C VAL A 74 20.43 -13.73 2.39
N GLN A 75 20.66 -15.04 2.30
CA GLN A 75 21.89 -15.61 1.74
C GLN A 75 21.62 -16.14 0.33
N THR A 76 22.61 -16.05 -0.56
CA THR A 76 22.46 -16.61 -1.91
C THR A 76 22.40 -18.14 -1.90
N GLY A 77 21.60 -18.68 -2.82
CA GLY A 77 21.48 -20.10 -3.09
C GLY A 77 22.64 -20.68 -3.93
N ALA A 78 22.45 -21.91 -4.40
CA ALA A 78 23.49 -22.68 -5.09
C ALA A 78 23.83 -22.13 -6.50
N ASN A 79 22.91 -21.39 -7.12
CA ASN A 79 23.14 -20.72 -8.40
C ASN A 79 23.41 -19.21 -8.20
N GLY A 80 23.72 -18.78 -6.97
CA GLY A 80 23.97 -17.37 -6.65
C GLY A 80 22.71 -16.51 -6.58
N GLU A 81 21.53 -17.14 -6.61
CA GLU A 81 20.23 -16.48 -6.59
C GLU A 81 19.84 -16.01 -5.18
N TYR A 82 19.14 -14.88 -5.11
CA TYR A 82 18.50 -14.41 -3.87
C TYR A 82 17.12 -13.85 -4.17
N ILE A 83 16.26 -13.84 -3.15
CA ILE A 83 14.91 -13.29 -3.24
C ILE A 83 14.42 -12.73 -1.90
N PHE A 84 13.87 -11.52 -1.96
CA PHE A 84 13.08 -10.89 -0.92
C PHE A 84 11.61 -10.91 -1.34
N LEU A 85 10.78 -11.58 -0.55
CA LEU A 85 9.34 -11.68 -0.78
C LEU A 85 8.58 -10.65 0.06
N GLU A 86 7.45 -10.15 -0.42
CA GLU A 86 6.58 -9.23 0.32
C GLU A 86 7.35 -8.01 0.85
N VAL A 87 8.05 -7.32 -0.05
CA VAL A 87 8.77 -6.09 0.27
C VAL A 87 7.79 -4.92 0.11
N PRO A 88 7.58 -4.07 1.13
CA PRO A 88 6.73 -2.88 1.02
C PRO A 88 7.15 -1.97 -0.14
N VAL A 89 6.23 -1.13 -0.60
CA VAL A 89 6.53 -0.08 -1.59
C VAL A 89 7.54 0.90 -1.00
N GLY A 90 8.48 1.38 -1.81
CA GLY A 90 9.47 2.38 -1.38
C GLY A 90 10.79 2.32 -2.14
N SER A 91 11.77 3.08 -1.65
CA SER A 91 13.15 3.08 -2.16
C SER A 91 14.06 2.25 -1.26
N TYR A 92 14.91 1.45 -1.89
CA TYR A 92 15.75 0.47 -1.23
C TYR A 92 17.22 0.57 -1.61
N GLU A 93 18.07 0.22 -0.66
CA GLU A 93 19.50 -0.07 -0.85
C GLU A 93 19.74 -1.58 -0.73
N ILE A 94 20.57 -2.13 -1.62
CA ILE A 94 21.05 -3.51 -1.54
C ILE A 94 22.54 -3.49 -1.23
N ASP A 95 22.87 -4.13 -0.12
CA ASP A 95 24.22 -4.40 0.35
C ASP A 95 24.55 -5.89 0.12
N VAL A 96 25.66 -6.18 -0.56
CA VAL A 96 26.13 -7.54 -0.78
C VAL A 96 27.54 -7.69 -0.20
N SER A 97 27.75 -8.75 0.57
CA SER A 97 29.06 -9.11 1.11
C SER A 97 29.33 -10.61 0.99
N SER A 98 30.54 -10.95 0.59
CA SER A 98 31.03 -12.33 0.53
C SER A 98 32.53 -12.36 0.79
N GLN A 99 33.04 -13.46 1.36
CA GLN A 99 34.45 -13.58 1.68
C GLN A 99 35.30 -13.61 0.40
N GLY A 100 36.35 -12.80 0.34
CA GLY A 100 37.23 -12.69 -0.83
C GLY A 100 36.75 -11.73 -1.91
N PHE A 101 35.62 -11.05 -1.69
CA PHE A 101 35.07 -10.03 -2.57
C PHE A 101 34.97 -8.67 -1.87
N LYS A 102 35.00 -7.61 -2.68
CA LYS A 102 34.67 -6.25 -2.23
C LYS A 102 33.20 -6.17 -1.84
N LYS A 103 32.87 -5.35 -0.83
CA LYS A 103 31.47 -5.08 -0.50
C LYS A 103 30.84 -4.31 -1.65
N TYR A 104 29.63 -4.67 -2.04
CA TYR A 104 28.86 -3.95 -3.05
C TYR A 104 27.66 -3.28 -2.40
N ALA A 105 27.40 -2.02 -2.73
CA ALA A 105 26.26 -1.26 -2.26
C ALA A 105 25.61 -0.53 -3.45
N ARG A 106 24.29 -0.70 -3.61
CA ARG A 106 23.49 0.02 -4.60
C ARG A 106 22.28 0.63 -3.94
N LYS A 107 22.18 1.96 -4.01
CA LYS A 107 21.07 2.77 -3.48
C LYS A 107 20.05 3.13 -4.55
N GLY A 108 18.91 3.65 -4.12
CA GLY A 108 17.88 4.22 -5.00
C GLY A 108 17.21 3.19 -5.90
N ILE A 109 16.96 1.99 -5.38
CA ILE A 109 16.19 0.96 -6.09
C ILE A 109 14.71 1.20 -5.75
N PRO A 110 13.90 1.79 -6.65
CA PRO A 110 12.47 1.90 -6.43
C PRO A 110 11.83 0.51 -6.51
N LEU A 111 10.81 0.29 -5.67
CA LEU A 111 9.95 -0.87 -5.74
C LEU A 111 8.50 -0.40 -5.66
N ASP A 112 7.76 -0.65 -6.74
CA ASP A 112 6.35 -0.32 -6.84
C ASP A 112 5.47 -1.49 -6.39
N LEU A 113 4.16 -1.24 -6.22
CA LEU A 113 3.20 -2.22 -5.72
C LEU A 113 3.09 -3.41 -6.66
N ASN A 114 3.21 -4.63 -6.13
CA ASN A 114 3.17 -5.89 -6.89
C ASN A 114 4.24 -6.02 -7.99
N GLU A 115 5.27 -5.17 -7.99
CA GLU A 115 6.37 -5.24 -8.95
C GLU A 115 7.37 -6.34 -8.58
N VAL A 116 8.02 -6.92 -9.58
CA VAL A 116 9.19 -7.79 -9.40
C VAL A 116 10.43 -7.10 -9.97
N VAL A 117 11.26 -6.58 -9.09
CA VAL A 117 12.50 -5.87 -9.45
C VAL A 117 13.65 -6.88 -9.45
N SER A 118 14.32 -7.02 -10.60
CA SER A 118 15.49 -7.90 -10.74
C SER A 118 16.78 -7.06 -10.67
N VAL A 119 17.65 -7.37 -9.71
CA VAL A 119 18.93 -6.69 -9.47
C VAL A 119 20.06 -7.70 -9.48
N ASP A 120 20.66 -7.91 -10.64
CA ASP A 120 21.85 -8.75 -10.74
C ASP A 120 23.10 -7.97 -10.33
N VAL A 121 24.00 -8.64 -9.62
CA VAL A 121 25.22 -8.04 -9.06
C VAL A 121 26.43 -8.86 -9.49
N VAL A 122 27.45 -8.15 -9.98
CA VAL A 122 28.77 -8.73 -10.26
C VAL A 122 29.73 -8.27 -9.17
N LEU A 123 30.15 -9.18 -8.29
CA LEU A 123 31.10 -8.88 -7.23
C LEU A 123 32.52 -8.80 -7.79
N GLN A 124 33.27 -7.80 -7.34
CA GLN A 124 34.68 -7.66 -7.68
C GLN A 124 35.55 -8.38 -6.65
N ILE A 125 36.56 -9.11 -7.12
CA ILE A 125 37.53 -9.78 -6.24
C ILE A 125 38.31 -8.71 -5.45
N GLY A 126 38.43 -8.89 -4.15
CA GLY A 126 39.14 -7.94 -3.28
C GLY A 126 38.87 -8.15 -1.79
N GLY A 127 39.49 -7.33 -0.94
CA GLY A 127 39.23 -7.34 0.49
C GLY A 127 37.88 -6.71 0.83
N SER A 128 37.23 -7.19 1.90
CA SER A 128 35.92 -6.70 2.37
C SER A 128 35.93 -5.24 2.86
N THR A 129 37.10 -4.62 2.99
CA THR A 129 37.26 -3.20 3.35
C THR A 129 37.02 -2.25 2.18
N ASP A 130 37.08 -2.74 0.94
CA ASP A 130 36.82 -1.92 -0.24
C ASP A 130 35.32 -2.00 -0.59
N VAL A 131 34.68 -0.85 -0.75
CA VAL A 131 33.25 -0.74 -1.10
C VAL A 131 33.10 -0.24 -2.53
N VAL A 132 32.29 -0.93 -3.33
CA VAL A 132 31.83 -0.48 -4.64
C VAL A 132 30.42 0.09 -4.46
N GLU A 133 30.29 1.41 -4.57
CA GLU A 133 29.00 2.11 -4.51
C GLU A 133 28.53 2.45 -5.94
N VAL A 134 27.33 2.02 -6.31
CA VAL A 134 26.72 2.28 -7.62
C VAL A 134 25.60 3.31 -7.48
N THR A 135 25.80 4.51 -8.03
CA THR A 135 24.87 5.66 -7.90
C THR A 135 24.15 6.05 -9.20
N GLY A 136 24.14 5.21 -10.24
CA GLY A 136 23.59 5.60 -11.55
C GLY A 136 23.17 4.46 -12.48
N ALA A 137 22.69 3.34 -11.93
CA ALA A 137 22.23 2.23 -12.76
C ALA A 137 20.95 2.60 -13.56
N PRO A 138 20.78 2.07 -14.79
CA PRO A 138 19.58 2.33 -15.59
C PRO A 138 18.31 1.87 -14.85
N PRO A 139 17.14 2.50 -15.13
CA PRO A 139 15.87 2.14 -14.51
C PRO A 139 15.62 0.65 -14.68
N VAL A 140 15.23 -0.02 -13.59
CA VAL A 140 14.95 -1.46 -13.62
C VAL A 140 13.69 -1.65 -14.44
N ILE A 141 13.80 -2.37 -15.55
CA ILE A 141 12.63 -2.80 -16.33
C ILE A 141 12.23 -4.16 -15.76
N ASP A 142 10.97 -4.29 -15.34
CA ASP A 142 10.42 -5.60 -14.99
C ASP A 142 10.26 -6.45 -16.27
N THR A 143 11.27 -7.26 -16.57
CA THR A 143 11.24 -8.24 -17.66
C THR A 143 10.63 -9.58 -17.22
N SER A 144 10.17 -9.68 -15.98
CA SER A 144 9.76 -10.93 -15.36
C SER A 144 8.26 -11.11 -15.22
N SER A 145 7.51 -10.00 -15.21
CA SER A 145 6.06 -10.03 -15.14
C SER A 145 5.42 -9.98 -16.53
N THR A 146 4.38 -10.79 -16.72
CA THR A 146 3.48 -10.72 -17.89
C THR A 146 2.24 -9.87 -17.62
N GLN A 147 2.15 -9.31 -16.40
CA GLN A 147 0.99 -8.54 -15.96
C GLN A 147 0.96 -7.19 -16.66
N LEU A 148 -0.12 -6.94 -17.40
CA LEU A 148 -0.39 -5.62 -17.95
C LEU A 148 -1.14 -4.79 -16.93
N GLY A 149 -0.46 -3.80 -16.39
CA GLY A 149 -1.03 -2.89 -15.43
C GLY A 149 -0.29 -1.57 -15.42
N ALA A 150 -0.80 -0.66 -14.62
CA ALA A 150 -0.15 0.60 -14.46
C ALA A 150 -0.48 1.22 -13.12
N ILE A 151 0.46 2.05 -12.71
CA ILE A 151 0.60 2.56 -11.36
C ILE A 151 0.18 4.02 -11.36
N VAL A 152 -0.52 4.39 -10.31
CA VAL A 152 -0.79 5.79 -10.02
C VAL A 152 -0.22 6.08 -8.64
N ASN A 153 0.82 6.91 -8.65
CA ASN A 153 1.56 7.27 -7.46
C ASN A 153 0.84 8.33 -6.62
N GLU A 154 1.37 8.57 -5.42
CA GLU A 154 0.95 9.62 -4.49
C GLU A 154 0.75 10.98 -5.18
N ARG A 155 1.73 11.39 -6.00
CA ARG A 155 1.71 12.70 -6.65
C ARG A 155 0.49 12.83 -7.55
N SER A 156 0.20 11.80 -8.35
CA SER A 156 -0.96 11.80 -9.24
C SER A 156 -2.26 11.75 -8.43
N SER A 157 -2.29 11.00 -7.34
CA SER A 157 -3.43 10.92 -6.42
C SER A 157 -3.80 12.27 -5.81
N THR A 158 -2.81 13.08 -5.45
CA THR A 158 -3.03 14.36 -4.76
C THR A 158 -3.11 15.58 -5.68
N GLN A 159 -2.43 15.56 -6.84
CA GLN A 159 -2.32 16.73 -7.72
C GLN A 159 -3.29 16.71 -8.91
N LEU A 160 -3.84 15.56 -9.28
CA LEU A 160 -4.78 15.51 -10.39
C LEU A 160 -6.18 15.95 -9.94
N PRO A 161 -6.94 16.64 -10.83
CA PRO A 161 -8.30 17.05 -10.51
C PRO A 161 -9.19 15.83 -10.23
N LEU A 162 -9.60 15.68 -8.98
CA LEU A 162 -10.48 14.62 -8.52
C LEU A 162 -11.84 15.18 -8.15
N ASN A 163 -12.88 14.77 -8.86
CA ASN A 163 -14.23 15.13 -8.47
C ASN A 163 -14.59 14.37 -7.18
N GLN A 164 -15.02 15.07 -6.13
CA GLN A 164 -15.39 14.46 -4.83
C GLN A 164 -14.23 13.71 -4.12
N ARG A 165 -12.98 13.92 -4.56
CA ARG A 165 -11.76 13.28 -4.02
C ARG A 165 -11.76 11.74 -4.09
N ASP A 166 -12.43 11.17 -5.08
CA ASP A 166 -12.44 9.72 -5.33
C ASP A 166 -11.24 9.30 -6.20
N VAL A 167 -10.28 8.62 -5.58
CA VAL A 167 -9.05 8.13 -6.22
C VAL A 167 -9.30 7.11 -7.32
N PHE A 168 -10.42 6.38 -7.29
CA PHE A 168 -10.73 5.39 -8.32
C PHE A 168 -11.07 6.03 -9.69
N GLN A 169 -11.32 7.35 -9.73
CA GLN A 169 -11.41 8.07 -11.00
C GLN A 169 -10.10 8.05 -11.78
N LEU A 170 -8.96 7.96 -11.11
CA LEU A 170 -7.66 7.94 -11.75
C LEU A 170 -7.33 6.60 -12.42
N LEU A 171 -8.11 5.54 -12.12
CA LEU A 171 -8.01 4.28 -12.87
C LEU A 171 -8.27 4.51 -14.36
N GLN A 172 -9.09 5.50 -14.74
CA GLN A 172 -9.41 5.82 -16.14
C GLN A 172 -8.21 6.35 -16.94
N LEU A 173 -7.12 6.75 -16.26
CA LEU A 173 -5.89 7.14 -16.93
C LEU A 173 -5.22 5.94 -17.59
N GLN A 174 -5.61 4.72 -17.21
CA GLN A 174 -5.02 3.51 -17.73
C GLN A 174 -5.70 3.05 -19.03
N PRO A 175 -4.90 2.60 -20.02
CA PRO A 175 -5.44 2.03 -21.24
C PRO A 175 -6.42 0.90 -20.96
N GLY A 176 -7.56 0.90 -21.66
CA GLY A 176 -8.59 -0.13 -21.50
C GLY A 176 -9.49 0.04 -20.28
N VAL A 177 -9.24 1.03 -19.40
CA VAL A 177 -10.13 1.35 -18.28
C VAL A 177 -11.12 2.44 -18.68
N GLN A 178 -12.40 2.15 -18.55
CA GLN A 178 -13.50 3.08 -18.76
C GLN A 178 -14.23 3.26 -17.43
N SER A 179 -14.09 4.43 -16.81
CA SER A 179 -14.84 4.76 -15.60
C SER A 179 -16.29 5.00 -15.96
N GLN A 180 -17.20 4.32 -15.26
CA GLN A 180 -18.60 4.72 -15.26
C GLN A 180 -18.71 5.90 -14.29
N ILE A 181 -18.33 7.10 -14.74
CA ILE A 181 -18.42 8.32 -13.94
C ILE A 181 -19.88 8.53 -13.54
N GLY A 182 -20.25 8.03 -12.37
CA GLY A 182 -21.52 8.28 -11.73
C GLY A 182 -21.48 9.67 -11.12
N ASN A 183 -22.39 10.54 -11.53
CA ASN A 183 -22.44 11.95 -11.11
C ASN A 183 -22.69 12.17 -9.59
N ASN A 184 -22.65 11.12 -8.77
CA ASN A 184 -23.13 11.10 -7.39
C ASN A 184 -22.20 10.21 -6.51
N LEU A 185 -21.13 10.76 -5.92
CA LEU A 185 -20.32 10.07 -4.91
C LEU A 185 -20.69 10.64 -3.53
N PHE A 186 -21.94 10.45 -3.13
CA PHE A 186 -22.37 10.74 -1.76
C PHE A 186 -22.32 9.46 -0.93
N TYR A 187 -22.19 9.60 0.39
CA TYR A 187 -22.24 8.47 1.33
C TYR A 187 -23.56 7.69 1.17
N GLY A 188 -23.49 6.43 0.75
CA GLY A 188 -24.66 5.62 0.39
C GLY A 188 -25.05 5.62 -1.09
N SER A 189 -24.17 6.10 -1.99
CA SER A 189 -24.35 5.98 -3.44
C SER A 189 -24.05 4.57 -3.96
N ASP A 190 -24.80 4.12 -4.95
CA ASP A 190 -24.69 2.78 -5.56
C ASP A 190 -23.62 2.67 -6.66
N LYS A 191 -22.82 3.73 -6.89
CA LYS A 191 -21.84 3.79 -7.99
C LYS A 191 -20.45 4.38 -7.67
N PRO A 192 -19.91 4.34 -6.44
CA PRO A 192 -18.58 4.86 -6.22
C PRO A 192 -17.51 3.96 -6.84
N GLY A 193 -16.55 4.58 -7.53
CA GLY A 193 -15.38 3.90 -8.08
C GLY A 193 -15.63 2.76 -9.08
N VAL A 194 -16.83 2.67 -9.69
CA VAL A 194 -17.13 1.60 -10.67
C VAL A 194 -16.39 1.86 -11.98
N VAL A 195 -15.51 0.94 -12.34
CA VAL A 195 -14.79 0.98 -13.62
C VAL A 195 -15.03 -0.29 -14.42
N THR A 196 -15.12 -0.16 -15.74
CA THR A 196 -15.06 -1.30 -16.66
C THR A 196 -13.64 -1.39 -17.19
N VAL A 197 -13.06 -2.58 -17.19
CA VAL A 197 -11.68 -2.80 -17.66
C VAL A 197 -11.73 -3.79 -18.82
N ASN A 198 -11.18 -3.40 -19.97
CA ASN A 198 -11.12 -4.21 -21.19
C ASN A 198 -12.50 -4.77 -21.62
N GLY A 199 -13.58 -4.01 -21.41
CA GLY A 199 -14.95 -4.42 -21.72
C GLY A 199 -15.60 -5.36 -20.68
N GLY A 200 -14.90 -5.67 -19.59
CA GLY A 200 -15.43 -6.44 -18.46
C GLY A 200 -16.54 -5.69 -17.70
N ARG A 201 -17.38 -6.45 -16.98
CA ARG A 201 -18.45 -5.87 -16.14
C ARG A 201 -17.84 -5.10 -14.97
N GLY A 202 -18.34 -3.90 -14.67
CA GLY A 202 -17.73 -3.06 -13.63
C GLY A 202 -17.85 -3.58 -12.19
N ARG A 203 -18.76 -4.54 -11.96
CA ARG A 203 -18.91 -5.29 -10.70
C ARG A 203 -18.16 -6.63 -10.69
N SER A 204 -17.35 -6.89 -11.71
CA SER A 204 -16.50 -8.08 -11.78
C SER A 204 -15.03 -7.75 -11.48
N ASN A 205 -14.74 -6.56 -10.97
CA ASN A 205 -13.39 -6.23 -10.50
C ASN A 205 -13.20 -6.64 -9.06
N ASN A 206 -11.96 -6.89 -8.66
CA ASN A 206 -11.57 -7.16 -7.30
C ASN A 206 -10.89 -5.92 -6.71
N TYR A 207 -11.31 -5.46 -5.54
CA TYR A 207 -10.68 -4.33 -4.85
C TYR A 207 -9.99 -4.81 -3.58
N SER A 208 -8.72 -4.43 -3.39
CA SER A 208 -7.99 -4.65 -2.14
C SER A 208 -7.39 -3.35 -1.62
N VAL A 209 -7.32 -3.22 -0.30
CA VAL A 209 -6.62 -2.13 0.39
C VAL A 209 -5.64 -2.78 1.37
N ASN A 210 -4.36 -2.49 1.21
CA ASN A 210 -3.26 -3.09 1.97
C ASN A 210 -3.31 -4.63 2.00
N GLY A 211 -3.86 -5.26 0.96
CA GLY A 211 -4.00 -6.72 0.82
C GLY A 211 -5.27 -7.30 1.40
N GLY A 212 -6.04 -6.50 2.15
CA GLY A 212 -7.36 -6.89 2.63
C GLY A 212 -8.43 -6.75 1.56
N ASP A 213 -9.32 -7.73 1.50
CA ASP A 213 -10.53 -7.66 0.66
C ASP A 213 -11.33 -6.40 0.99
N SER A 214 -11.56 -5.56 -0.02
CA SER A 214 -12.26 -4.29 0.10
C SER A 214 -13.46 -4.23 -0.86
N ASN A 215 -14.04 -5.39 -1.15
CA ASN A 215 -15.23 -5.52 -1.96
C ASN A 215 -16.49 -5.47 -1.08
N ASP A 216 -17.50 -4.73 -1.53
CA ASP A 216 -18.85 -4.83 -0.97
C ASP A 216 -19.46 -6.21 -1.28
N LEU A 217 -20.09 -6.82 -0.27
CA LEU A 217 -20.56 -8.21 -0.36
C LEU A 217 -21.74 -8.41 -1.33
N PHE A 218 -22.54 -7.38 -1.59
CA PHE A 218 -23.78 -7.50 -2.36
C PHE A 218 -23.67 -6.94 -3.77
N ALA A 219 -23.09 -5.74 -3.90
CA ALA A 219 -22.95 -5.01 -5.14
C ALA A 219 -21.54 -5.12 -5.75
N ASN A 220 -20.56 -5.68 -5.03
CA ASN A 220 -19.16 -5.82 -5.46
C ASN A 220 -18.57 -4.49 -5.95
N LEU A 221 -18.81 -3.46 -5.14
CA LEU A 221 -18.28 -2.09 -5.24
C LEU A 221 -17.07 -1.95 -4.31
N PRO A 222 -16.20 -0.94 -4.49
CA PRO A 222 -15.15 -0.65 -3.53
C PRO A 222 -15.77 -0.20 -2.18
N ALA A 223 -15.73 -1.08 -1.19
CA ALA A 223 -16.26 -0.86 0.15
C ALA A 223 -15.39 0.11 0.97
N VAL A 224 -14.10 0.18 0.67
CA VAL A 224 -13.14 1.09 1.29
C VAL A 224 -12.62 2.05 0.22
N GLN A 225 -12.72 3.35 0.50
CA GLN A 225 -12.23 4.43 -0.36
C GLN A 225 -11.29 5.31 0.45
N PRO A 226 -9.97 5.04 0.42
CA PRO A 226 -9.00 5.87 1.08
C PRO A 226 -9.02 7.30 0.52
N SER A 227 -8.74 8.27 1.38
CA SER A 227 -8.53 9.64 0.93
C SER A 227 -7.29 9.71 0.03
N PRO A 228 -7.24 10.62 -0.96
CA PRO A 228 -6.06 10.76 -1.81
C PRO A 228 -4.77 11.04 -1.02
N ASP A 229 -4.86 11.71 0.12
CA ASP A 229 -3.70 12.07 0.96
C ASP A 229 -3.13 10.88 1.73
N SER A 230 -3.94 9.84 1.95
CA SER A 230 -3.54 8.59 2.60
C SER A 230 -3.06 7.51 1.62
N VAL A 231 -3.26 7.69 0.31
CA VAL A 231 -2.82 6.72 -0.71
C VAL A 231 -1.35 6.95 -1.03
N GLU A 232 -0.56 5.89 -0.93
CA GLU A 232 0.83 5.88 -1.40
C GLU A 232 0.85 5.52 -2.89
N GLU A 233 0.17 4.43 -3.21
CA GLU A 233 0.11 3.91 -4.57
C GLU A 233 -1.18 3.12 -4.78
N PHE A 234 -1.69 3.12 -6.01
CA PHE A 234 -2.58 2.07 -6.44
C PHE A 234 -2.19 1.53 -7.82
N ARG A 235 -2.50 0.25 -8.03
CA ARG A 235 -2.20 -0.47 -9.26
C ARG A 235 -3.44 -1.19 -9.76
N VAL A 236 -3.67 -1.08 -11.07
CA VAL A 236 -4.67 -1.89 -11.79
C VAL A 236 -3.96 -2.96 -12.58
N ILE A 237 -4.29 -4.21 -12.33
CA ILE A 237 -3.87 -5.35 -13.13
C ILE A 237 -5.06 -5.72 -14.02
N SER A 238 -4.92 -5.42 -15.30
CA SER A 238 -6.03 -5.43 -16.27
C SER A 238 -6.17 -6.74 -17.05
N ASN A 239 -5.10 -7.54 -17.10
CA ASN A 239 -5.06 -8.84 -17.77
C ASN A 239 -3.89 -9.68 -17.21
N THR A 240 -3.95 -11.00 -17.42
CA THR A 240 -2.87 -11.93 -17.07
C THR A 240 -2.45 -11.84 -15.60
N PHE A 241 -3.39 -11.57 -14.69
CA PHE A 241 -3.12 -11.59 -13.25
C PHE A 241 -2.93 -13.03 -12.76
N ASP A 242 -2.05 -13.20 -11.78
CA ASP A 242 -1.71 -14.51 -11.23
C ASP A 242 -2.87 -15.16 -10.47
N ALA A 243 -2.81 -16.49 -10.31
CA ALA A 243 -3.86 -17.28 -9.65
C ALA A 243 -4.07 -16.90 -8.16
N GLU A 244 -3.15 -16.15 -7.55
CA GLU A 244 -3.32 -15.56 -6.21
C GLU A 244 -4.50 -14.58 -6.17
N TYR A 245 -4.82 -13.95 -7.30
CA TYR A 245 -5.99 -13.08 -7.44
C TYR A 245 -7.20 -13.89 -7.93
N GLY A 246 -7.89 -14.52 -6.97
CA GLY A 246 -9.13 -15.25 -7.22
C GLY A 246 -10.39 -14.37 -7.22
N ARG A 247 -11.55 -15.02 -7.07
CA ARG A 247 -12.89 -14.41 -6.87
C ARG A 247 -13.56 -13.81 -8.12
N ASN A 248 -12.86 -12.98 -8.90
CA ASN A 248 -13.50 -12.11 -9.88
C ASN A 248 -12.81 -12.16 -11.26
N SER A 249 -13.59 -12.13 -12.35
CA SER A 249 -13.11 -12.31 -13.73
C SER A 249 -12.72 -11.04 -14.48
N GLY A 250 -12.87 -9.87 -13.84
CA GLY A 250 -12.54 -8.57 -14.40
C GLY A 250 -11.08 -8.20 -14.15
N SER A 251 -10.86 -7.09 -13.44
CA SER A 251 -9.51 -6.61 -13.09
C SER A 251 -9.24 -6.69 -11.59
N VAL A 252 -7.96 -6.62 -11.21
CA VAL A 252 -7.52 -6.52 -9.83
C VAL A 252 -7.07 -5.09 -9.57
N ILE A 253 -7.66 -4.43 -8.58
CA ILE A 253 -7.28 -3.10 -8.13
C ILE A 253 -6.73 -3.22 -6.72
N ASN A 254 -5.43 -2.96 -6.58
CA ASN A 254 -4.76 -2.97 -5.30
C ASN A 254 -4.41 -1.54 -4.92
N VAL A 255 -4.74 -1.16 -3.69
CA VAL A 255 -4.41 0.13 -3.11
C VAL A 255 -3.51 -0.09 -1.91
N VAL A 256 -2.41 0.65 -1.82
CA VAL A 256 -1.57 0.73 -0.63
C VAL A 256 -1.65 2.14 -0.06
N THR A 257 -1.93 2.20 1.23
CA THR A 257 -1.91 3.45 1.98
C THR A 257 -0.52 3.73 2.51
N LYS A 258 -0.19 5.02 2.66
CA LYS A 258 1.08 5.47 3.23
C LYS A 258 1.36 4.83 4.57
N SER A 259 2.64 4.55 4.81
CA SER A 259 3.16 4.09 6.08
C SER A 259 4.06 5.16 6.73
N GLY A 260 4.30 5.03 8.03
CA GLY A 260 5.15 5.97 8.74
C GLY A 260 6.63 5.79 8.41
N THR A 261 7.39 6.89 8.44
CA THR A 261 8.84 6.91 8.13
C THR A 261 9.64 7.43 9.32
N ASN A 262 10.98 7.47 9.20
CA ASN A 262 11.84 8.09 10.22
C ASN A 262 11.69 9.61 10.32
N ASP A 263 11.02 10.24 9.34
CA ASP A 263 10.80 11.67 9.29
C ASP A 263 9.35 11.99 9.68
N LEU A 264 9.19 13.02 10.51
CA LEU A 264 7.87 13.54 10.86
C LEU A 264 7.32 14.33 9.66
N HIS A 265 6.16 13.93 9.17
CA HIS A 265 5.49 14.57 8.04
C HIS A 265 3.98 14.52 8.22
N GLY A 266 3.27 15.40 7.52
CA GLY A 266 1.82 15.48 7.63
C GLY A 266 1.25 16.52 6.68
N SER A 267 -0.06 16.49 6.54
CA SER A 267 -0.80 17.44 5.69
C SER A 267 -2.09 17.86 6.37
N VAL A 268 -2.57 19.04 6.01
CA VAL A 268 -3.92 19.51 6.36
C VAL A 268 -4.53 20.05 5.08
N TYR A 269 -5.79 19.73 4.84
CA TYR A 269 -6.49 20.11 3.62
C TYR A 269 -7.94 20.50 3.87
N GLU A 270 -8.47 21.35 2.99
CA GLU A 270 -9.86 21.75 2.94
C GLU A 270 -10.29 21.96 1.48
N PHE A 271 -11.42 21.35 1.11
CA PHE A 271 -12.02 21.43 -0.21
C PHE A 271 -13.47 21.87 -0.08
N LEU A 272 -13.80 22.96 -0.75
CA LEU A 272 -15.15 23.53 -0.83
C LEU A 272 -15.72 23.31 -2.22
N ARG A 273 -16.95 22.82 -2.28
CA ARG A 273 -17.75 22.83 -3.51
C ARG A 273 -19.17 23.24 -3.19
N ASN A 274 -19.70 24.23 -3.92
CA ASN A 274 -21.03 24.75 -3.68
C ASN A 274 -21.76 25.19 -4.96
N ASP A 275 -23.06 25.42 -4.85
CA ASP A 275 -23.95 25.90 -5.92
C ASP A 275 -23.63 27.33 -6.42
N VAL A 276 -22.96 28.13 -5.58
CA VAL A 276 -22.51 29.48 -5.93
C VAL A 276 -21.38 29.44 -6.96
N LEU A 277 -20.39 28.56 -6.76
CA LEU A 277 -19.23 28.39 -7.64
C LEU A 277 -19.51 27.44 -8.82
N ASN A 278 -20.38 26.45 -8.64
CA ASN A 278 -20.73 25.50 -9.70
C ASN A 278 -21.59 26.16 -10.79
N ALA A 279 -21.32 25.84 -12.05
CA ALA A 279 -22.18 26.21 -13.17
C ALA A 279 -23.54 25.48 -13.12
N HIS A 280 -24.58 26.08 -13.72
CA HIS A 280 -25.87 25.40 -13.90
C HIS A 280 -25.76 24.34 -15.02
N GLY A 281 -26.45 23.20 -14.88
CA GLY A 281 -26.48 22.18 -15.91
C GLY A 281 -27.10 22.69 -17.22
N PHE A 282 -26.67 22.16 -18.37
CA PHE A 282 -27.10 22.61 -19.70
C PHE A 282 -28.54 22.21 -20.08
N THR A 283 -29.35 21.66 -19.18
CA THR A 283 -30.70 21.18 -19.51
C THR A 283 -31.60 22.29 -20.07
N PHE A 284 -32.34 21.98 -21.15
CA PHE A 284 -33.24 22.87 -21.92
C PHE A 284 -34.44 23.45 -21.14
N GLN A 285 -34.46 23.33 -19.82
CA GLN A 285 -35.51 23.83 -18.94
C GLN A 285 -34.90 24.83 -17.95
N PRO A 286 -35.49 26.02 -17.76
CA PRO A 286 -35.02 26.99 -16.78
C PRO A 286 -35.40 26.52 -15.36
N THR A 287 -34.65 25.56 -14.84
CA THR A 287 -34.76 25.13 -13.45
C THR A 287 -33.86 25.98 -12.56
N PRO A 288 -34.26 26.30 -11.31
CA PRO A 288 -33.32 26.86 -10.34
C PRO A 288 -32.15 25.90 -10.09
N LYS A 289 -30.94 26.43 -9.85
CA LYS A 289 -29.79 25.62 -9.40
C LYS A 289 -30.20 24.87 -8.11
N PRO A 290 -30.08 23.53 -8.05
CA PRO A 290 -30.34 22.80 -6.82
C PRO A 290 -29.32 23.23 -5.75
N PRO A 291 -29.73 23.37 -4.48
CA PRO A 291 -28.80 23.72 -3.42
C PRO A 291 -27.75 22.62 -3.26
N PHE A 292 -26.48 23.01 -3.25
CA PHE A 292 -25.37 22.08 -3.11
C PHE A 292 -24.29 22.71 -2.25
N LYS A 293 -23.91 22.06 -1.15
CA LYS A 293 -22.83 22.51 -0.27
C LYS A 293 -22.06 21.29 0.22
N GLN A 294 -20.76 21.26 -0.09
CA GLN A 294 -19.86 20.19 0.28
C GLN A 294 -18.57 20.79 0.82
N ASN A 295 -18.22 20.40 2.05
CA ASN A 295 -16.95 20.72 2.69
C ASN A 295 -16.25 19.39 2.99
N GLN A 296 -15.06 19.21 2.45
CA GLN A 296 -14.23 18.04 2.71
C GLN A 296 -12.89 18.54 3.27
N PHE A 297 -12.67 18.32 4.56
CA PHE A 297 -11.45 18.70 5.25
C PHE A 297 -10.87 17.50 5.99
N GLY A 298 -9.57 17.54 6.25
CA GLY A 298 -8.88 16.48 6.94
C GLY A 298 -7.40 16.77 7.06
N GLY A 299 -6.67 15.77 7.53
CA GLY A 299 -5.22 15.83 7.61
C GLY A 299 -4.62 14.46 7.84
N THR A 300 -3.31 14.38 7.64
CA THR A 300 -2.49 13.19 7.84
C THR A 300 -1.32 13.52 8.76
N LEU A 301 -0.83 12.53 9.51
CA LEU A 301 0.34 12.67 10.37
C LEU A 301 1.10 11.35 10.41
N GLY A 302 2.29 11.34 9.83
CA GLY A 302 3.20 10.20 9.81
C GLY A 302 4.53 10.49 10.51
N GLY A 303 5.13 9.47 11.10
CA GLY A 303 6.47 9.57 11.68
C GLY A 303 6.84 8.44 12.64
N PRO A 304 8.02 8.49 13.25
CA PRO A 304 8.50 7.42 14.13
C PRO A 304 7.95 7.57 15.56
N LEU A 305 7.39 6.50 16.12
CA LEU A 305 7.26 6.34 17.57
C LEU A 305 8.62 6.00 18.20
N LYS A 306 9.39 5.17 17.49
CA LYS A 306 10.79 4.87 17.78
C LYS A 306 11.55 4.75 16.46
N LYS A 307 12.56 5.60 16.28
CA LYS A 307 13.39 5.60 15.07
C LYS A 307 13.93 4.21 14.76
N ASP A 308 13.93 3.88 13.48
CA ASP A 308 14.40 2.62 12.89
C ASP A 308 13.65 1.36 13.39
N LYS A 309 12.51 1.51 14.09
CA LYS A 309 11.81 0.37 14.71
C LYS A 309 10.30 0.41 14.65
N THR A 310 9.68 1.55 14.91
CA THR A 310 8.22 1.62 15.04
C THR A 310 7.72 2.97 14.56
N PHE A 311 6.77 2.93 13.63
CA PHE A 311 6.26 4.07 12.90
C PHE A 311 4.74 4.16 13.00
N LEU A 312 4.22 5.37 12.82
CA LEU A 312 2.79 5.71 12.84
C LEU A 312 2.46 6.45 11.53
N PHE A 313 1.25 6.25 11.03
CA PHE A 313 0.59 7.07 10.03
C PHE A 313 -0.91 7.15 10.34
#